data_AF-A0A6J0K8J5-F1
#
_entry.id   AF-A0A6J0K8J5-F1
#
_cell.length_a   1.000
_cell.length_b   1.000
_cell.length_c   1.000
_cell.angle_alpha   90.00
_cell.angle_beta   90.00
_cell.angle_gamma   90.00
#
_symmetry.space_group_name_H-M   'P 1'
#
loop_
_entity.id
_entity.type
_entity.pdbx_description
1 polymer ?
#
loop_
_entity_poly.entity_id
_entity_poly.type
_entity_poly.pdbx_seq_one_letter_code
_entity_poly.pdbx_strand_id
1 'polypeptide(L)'
;MKGVQNIYHYSYTLSILLVFLVLILFYPALSIYVNTMSSSESLTISSNRTLVSSDGVFELGFFKPSGLSRWYLGIWYKKVSEKTYAWVANRDNPLSNSIGTLKISGNNLVLLGQSNNTVWSTNRTRGNARSSVIAELLPNGNFVMRYSNNKDSSGFLWQSFDFPTDTLLPEMKLGYNLKTGRNRFLTSWRSYDDPSTGIFAYKLDIRRGLPEFILINQFLNQRVEMQRSGPWNGMEFSGIPEVQGLNYMVYNYTENSEEIAYSFHMTNQSIYSRLTVSDYTVDRFTWIPPSSAWNLFWSLPTDVCDPLYLCGSYSYCDLNTSPNCNCIRGFVPKNRQQWDLREGSEGCVRTTQLSCTGDGFLRLNNMKLPDTKTATVDRRIDVKKCEERCLSDCNCTSFATADVRNGGLGCVFWTGDLVEMRKQAVGGQDLYVRLNAADLDFSSGEKRDRTGKIISWSIGVSIMLILSVIVFCFWRRRQKQAKADAAPIGNQVLMNEVVLPRKRRFFSGEDEVENLELPLMEFETVVTATEHFSDFNKVGKGGFGVVYKGRLVDGQEIAVKRLSEMSTQGTDEFMNEVRLIAKLQHNNLVRLLGCCIYEGEKILIYEYLENLSLDSHLFG
;
A
#
# COMPACT_ATOMS: atom_id res chain seq x y z
N MET A 1 74.26 6.14 -48.30
CA MET A 1 73.12 5.34 -47.80
C MET A 1 72.87 5.71 -46.35
N LYS A 2 71.93 6.64 -46.09
CA LYS A 2 71.62 7.15 -44.76
C LYS A 2 70.37 6.44 -44.21
N GLY A 3 70.54 5.82 -43.05
CA GLY A 3 69.62 5.88 -41.91
C GLY A 3 68.20 5.35 -42.08
N VAL A 4 68.02 4.05 -41.86
CA VAL A 4 66.72 3.46 -41.47
C VAL A 4 66.95 2.53 -40.27
N GLN A 5 67.36 3.10 -39.15
CA GLN A 5 67.39 2.42 -37.85
C GLN A 5 66.96 3.44 -36.81
N ASN A 6 65.65 3.52 -36.54
CA ASN A 6 65.11 4.03 -35.26
C ASN A 6 63.59 3.96 -35.13
N ILE A 7 62.83 3.51 -36.13
CA ILE A 7 61.36 3.54 -36.04
C ILE A 7 60.79 2.39 -35.17
N TYR A 8 61.48 1.23 -35.13
CA TYR A 8 60.98 0.07 -34.39
C TYR A 8 61.08 0.23 -32.87
N HIS A 9 62.12 0.87 -32.33
CA HIS A 9 62.28 1.04 -30.88
C HIS A 9 61.22 1.96 -30.26
N TYR A 10 60.82 3.02 -30.94
CA TYR A 10 59.78 3.94 -30.47
C TYR A 10 58.38 3.30 -30.46
N SER A 11 58.11 2.35 -31.38
CA SER A 11 56.82 1.66 -31.45
C SER A 11 56.59 0.70 -30.27
N TYR A 12 57.63 -0.05 -29.86
CA TYR A 12 57.54 -0.93 -28.69
C TYR A 12 57.39 -0.15 -27.38
N THR A 13 58.12 0.96 -27.21
CA THR A 13 57.98 1.80 -26.02
C THR A 13 56.61 2.48 -25.93
N LEU A 14 56.04 2.90 -27.07
CA LEU A 14 54.71 3.49 -27.12
C LEU A 14 53.62 2.46 -26.80
N SER A 15 53.75 1.24 -27.32
CA SER A 15 52.82 0.13 -27.05
C SER A 15 52.83 -0.28 -25.57
N ILE A 16 54.01 -0.37 -24.94
CA ILE A 16 54.15 -0.68 -23.51
C ILE A 16 53.54 0.46 -22.65
N LEU A 17 53.78 1.72 -23.02
CA LEU A 17 53.20 2.87 -22.33
C LEU A 17 51.66 2.86 -22.41
N LEU A 18 51.11 2.50 -23.57
CA LEU A 18 49.66 2.40 -23.81
C LEU A 18 49.04 1.26 -22.99
N VAL A 19 49.71 0.11 -22.87
CA VAL A 19 49.27 -0.99 -22.00
C VAL A 19 49.30 -0.58 -20.53
N PHE A 20 50.32 0.14 -20.07
CA PHE A 20 50.36 0.68 -18.71
C PHE A 20 49.27 1.73 -18.45
N LEU A 21 49.00 2.61 -19.42
CA LEU A 21 47.94 3.62 -19.33
C LEU A 21 46.55 2.97 -19.29
N VAL A 22 46.35 1.92 -20.10
CA VAL A 22 45.14 1.08 -20.08
C VAL A 22 45.01 0.36 -18.73
N LEU A 23 46.07 -0.24 -18.19
CA LEU A 23 46.06 -0.86 -16.86
C LEU A 23 45.74 0.15 -15.75
N ILE A 24 46.31 1.36 -15.79
CA ILE A 24 46.05 2.44 -14.82
C ILE A 24 44.60 2.97 -14.96
N LEU A 25 44.05 3.02 -16.17
CA LEU A 25 42.64 3.36 -16.43
C LEU A 25 41.67 2.25 -16.00
N PHE A 26 42.12 0.99 -15.96
CA PHE A 26 41.36 -0.16 -15.44
C PHE A 26 41.58 -0.43 -13.94
N TYR A 27 42.58 0.18 -13.28
CA TYR A 27 42.82 0.07 -11.84
C TYR A 27 41.65 0.55 -10.95
N PRO A 28 40.76 1.49 -11.33
CA PRO A 28 39.59 1.82 -10.53
C PRO A 28 38.48 0.75 -10.59
N ALA A 29 38.54 -0.21 -11.53
CA ALA A 29 37.45 -1.15 -11.78
C ALA A 29 37.45 -2.39 -10.85
N LEU A 30 38.49 -2.57 -10.03
CA LEU A 30 38.58 -3.64 -9.04
C LEU A 30 38.79 -3.05 -7.64
N SER A 31 37.75 -2.40 -7.10
CA SER A 31 37.72 -2.12 -5.66
C SER A 31 37.56 -3.45 -4.93
N ILE A 32 38.67 -4.03 -4.45
CA ILE A 32 38.62 -5.19 -3.56
C ILE A 32 38.21 -4.67 -2.19
N TYR A 33 36.93 -4.77 -1.88
CA TYR A 33 36.42 -4.50 -0.54
C TYR A 33 36.89 -5.57 0.44
N VAL A 34 37.42 -5.14 1.58
CA VAL A 34 37.77 -6.06 2.67
C VAL A 34 36.50 -6.35 3.46
N ASN A 35 35.95 -7.55 3.26
CA ASN A 35 34.71 -8.00 3.91
C ASN A 35 34.95 -8.95 5.09
N THR A 36 36.20 -9.35 5.35
CA THR A 36 36.56 -10.35 6.37
C THR A 36 37.57 -9.80 7.39
N MET A 37 37.52 -10.35 8.60
CA MET A 37 38.49 -10.12 9.68
C MET A 37 38.93 -11.47 10.27
N SER A 38 40.23 -11.73 10.22
CA SER A 38 40.86 -12.92 10.80
C SER A 38 41.13 -12.76 12.30
N SER A 39 41.55 -13.85 12.98
CA SER A 39 41.83 -13.81 14.42
C SER A 39 43.07 -13.00 14.81
N SER A 40 43.98 -12.75 13.87
CA SER A 40 45.15 -11.88 14.06
C SER A 40 44.85 -10.39 13.84
N GLU A 41 43.66 -10.07 13.33
CA GLU A 41 43.26 -8.72 12.98
C GLU A 41 42.29 -8.13 14.00
N SER A 42 42.20 -6.81 13.98
CA SER A 42 41.25 -6.04 14.78
C SER A 42 40.79 -4.80 14.02
N LEU A 43 39.56 -4.36 14.31
CA LEU A 43 39.10 -3.03 13.95
C LEU A 43 39.22 -2.14 15.19
N THR A 44 39.82 -0.95 15.05
CA THR A 44 39.87 0.05 16.12
C THR A 44 39.25 1.36 15.66
N ILE A 45 38.76 2.15 16.63
CA ILE A 45 38.26 3.50 16.35
C ILE A 45 39.37 4.36 15.72
N SER A 46 40.58 4.31 16.27
CA SER A 46 41.70 5.14 15.82
C SER A 46 42.21 4.80 14.41
N SER A 47 42.02 3.56 13.94
CA SER A 47 42.49 3.17 12.61
C SER A 47 41.52 3.55 11.48
N ASN A 48 40.29 3.99 11.82
CA ASN A 48 39.20 4.22 10.86
C ASN A 48 38.96 3.06 9.89
N ARG A 49 39.31 1.83 10.29
CA ARG A 49 39.17 0.64 9.44
C ARG A 49 37.72 0.15 9.50
N THR A 50 37.14 -0.13 8.34
CA THR A 50 35.79 -0.70 8.21
C THR A 50 35.85 -2.04 7.47
N LEU A 51 34.80 -2.84 7.63
CA LEU A 51 34.51 -3.97 6.73
C LEU A 51 33.42 -3.55 5.76
N VAL A 52 33.58 -3.84 4.47
CA VAL A 52 32.59 -3.51 3.44
C VAL A 52 32.11 -4.82 2.81
N SER A 53 30.80 -4.98 2.67
CA SER A 53 30.23 -6.18 2.02
C SER A 53 30.75 -6.31 0.59
N SER A 54 30.84 -7.53 0.05
CA SER A 54 31.50 -7.76 -1.24
C SER A 54 30.81 -7.09 -2.44
N ASP A 55 29.55 -6.68 -2.31
CA ASP A 55 28.77 -5.91 -3.28
C ASP A 55 28.83 -4.38 -3.05
N GLY A 56 29.51 -3.95 -1.98
CA GLY A 56 29.67 -2.55 -1.61
C GLY A 56 28.38 -1.87 -1.12
N VAL A 57 27.36 -2.64 -0.71
CA VAL A 57 26.08 -2.09 -0.21
C VAL A 57 26.17 -1.72 1.27
N PHE A 58 26.76 -2.59 2.10
CA PHE A 58 26.84 -2.41 3.54
C PHE A 58 28.28 -2.17 4.01
N GLU A 59 28.40 -1.39 5.07
CA GLU A 59 29.68 -1.12 5.72
C GLU A 59 29.53 -1.23 7.24
N LEU A 60 30.46 -1.95 7.86
CA LEU A 60 30.55 -2.17 9.29
C LEU A 60 31.75 -1.41 9.86
N GLY A 61 31.52 -0.69 10.95
CA GLY A 61 32.59 0.00 11.66
C GLY A 61 32.10 0.76 12.88
N PHE A 62 33.01 1.57 13.43
CA PHE A 62 32.71 2.44 14.55
C PHE A 62 32.06 3.73 14.11
N PHE A 63 31.05 4.18 14.86
CA PHE A 63 30.40 5.46 14.64
C PHE A 63 30.07 6.14 15.97
N LYS A 64 29.86 7.45 15.88
CA LYS A 64 29.44 8.31 16.98
C LYS A 64 28.27 9.17 16.48
N PRO A 65 27.04 8.98 17.00
CA PRO A 65 25.90 9.86 16.69
C PRO A 65 26.21 11.32 17.02
N SER A 66 25.60 12.26 16.30
CA SER A 66 25.87 13.69 16.45
C SER A 66 25.49 14.20 17.84
N GLY A 67 24.36 13.73 18.37
CA GLY A 67 23.83 14.15 19.68
C GLY A 67 24.49 13.53 20.91
N LEU A 68 25.36 12.51 20.77
CA LEU A 68 25.94 11.78 21.90
C LEU A 68 27.47 11.68 21.83
N SER A 69 28.13 11.88 22.98
CA SER A 69 29.58 11.59 23.13
C SER A 69 29.85 10.11 23.42
N ARG A 70 29.21 9.20 22.68
CA ARG A 70 29.29 7.74 22.86
C ARG A 70 29.56 7.04 21.54
N TRP A 71 30.41 6.03 21.58
CA TRP A 71 30.81 5.26 20.40
C TRP A 71 30.12 3.90 20.35
N TYR A 72 29.78 3.51 19.14
CA TYR A 72 29.07 2.27 18.84
C TYR A 72 29.71 1.56 17.66
N LEU A 73 29.57 0.24 17.63
CA LEU A 73 29.86 -0.60 16.48
C LEU A 73 28.54 -0.87 15.75
N GLY A 74 28.48 -0.58 14.46
CA GLY A 74 27.25 -0.78 13.68
C GLY A 74 27.50 -1.05 12.21
N ILE A 75 26.40 -1.34 11.50
CA ILE A 75 26.33 -1.58 10.06
C ILE A 75 25.45 -0.49 9.46
N TRP A 76 25.87 0.13 8.37
CA TRP A 76 25.11 1.13 7.63
C TRP A 76 25.16 0.90 6.11
N TYR A 77 24.24 1.53 5.39
CA TYR A 77 24.30 1.58 3.92
C TYR A 77 25.44 2.47 3.46
N LYS A 78 26.38 1.94 2.67
CA LYS A 78 27.60 2.64 2.25
C LYS A 78 27.32 3.73 1.20
N LYS A 79 26.40 3.47 0.28
CA LYS A 79 26.12 4.33 -0.89
C LYS A 79 25.06 5.41 -0.63
N VAL A 80 24.32 5.32 0.48
CA VAL A 80 23.32 6.33 0.86
C VAL A 80 24.05 7.50 1.50
N SER A 81 23.79 8.72 1.02
CA SER A 81 24.45 9.96 1.47
C SER A 81 24.25 10.21 2.96
N GLU A 82 23.02 10.03 3.44
CA GLU A 82 22.68 10.09 4.85
C GLU A 82 23.00 8.75 5.53
N LYS A 83 23.79 8.81 6.61
CA LYS A 83 24.20 7.64 7.41
C LYS A 83 22.98 6.92 7.97
N THR A 84 22.59 5.84 7.31
CA THR A 84 21.45 5.01 7.71
C THR A 84 21.95 3.72 8.36
N TYR A 85 21.84 3.63 9.68
CA TYR A 85 22.27 2.46 10.45
C TYR A 85 21.21 1.35 10.40
N ALA A 86 21.62 0.16 9.97
CA ALA A 86 20.76 -1.01 9.88
C ALA A 86 20.91 -1.96 11.09
N TRP A 87 22.02 -1.86 11.82
CA TRP A 87 22.31 -2.71 12.97
C TRP A 87 23.35 -2.07 13.91
N VAL A 88 23.23 -2.32 15.21
CA VAL A 88 24.13 -1.82 16.27
C VAL A 88 24.44 -2.94 17.27
N ALA A 89 25.72 -3.25 17.46
CA ALA A 89 26.15 -4.35 18.33
C ALA A 89 25.93 -4.04 19.82
N ASN A 90 26.47 -2.92 20.26
CA ASN A 90 26.61 -2.54 21.67
C ASN A 90 25.65 -1.41 22.06
N ARG A 91 24.40 -1.49 21.56
CA ARG A 91 23.40 -0.40 21.67
C ARG A 91 23.13 0.05 23.11
N ASP A 92 23.09 -0.88 24.06
CA ASP A 92 22.89 -0.60 25.49
C ASP A 92 24.19 -0.56 26.31
N ASN A 93 25.33 -0.85 25.66
CA ASN A 93 26.66 -0.85 26.28
C ASN A 93 27.61 0.03 25.44
N PRO A 94 27.41 1.36 25.43
CA PRO A 94 28.22 2.28 24.63
C PRO A 94 29.68 2.34 25.09
N LEU A 95 30.57 2.60 24.16
CA LEU A 95 31.95 2.99 24.47
C LEU A 95 31.99 4.48 24.86
N SER A 96 32.56 4.80 26.03
CA SER A 96 32.54 6.16 26.57
C SER A 96 33.51 7.13 25.89
N ASN A 97 34.45 6.65 25.10
CA ASN A 97 35.47 7.46 24.43
C ASN A 97 35.88 6.86 23.08
N SER A 98 36.81 7.52 22.38
CA SER A 98 37.33 7.11 21.07
C SER A 98 38.32 5.94 21.13
N ILE A 99 38.28 5.12 22.19
CA ILE A 99 39.12 3.93 22.35
C ILE A 99 38.22 2.71 22.43
N GLY A 100 38.18 1.98 21.31
CA GLY A 100 37.39 0.77 21.13
C GLY A 100 38.10 -0.17 20.18
N THR A 101 38.12 -1.46 20.49
CA THR A 101 38.74 -2.51 19.67
C THR A 101 37.80 -3.70 19.51
N LEU A 102 37.40 -3.99 18.28
CA LEU A 102 36.72 -5.22 17.91
C LEU A 102 37.76 -6.24 17.45
N LYS A 103 37.76 -7.44 18.04
CA LYS A 103 38.64 -8.54 17.61
C LYS A 103 38.05 -9.90 17.93
N ILE A 104 38.64 -10.95 17.37
CA ILE A 104 38.34 -12.33 17.77
C ILE A 104 39.29 -12.72 18.90
N SER A 105 38.73 -13.17 20.02
CA SER A 105 39.49 -13.66 21.17
C SER A 105 38.89 -14.98 21.65
N GLY A 106 39.68 -16.06 21.67
CA GLY A 106 39.21 -17.37 22.11
C GLY A 106 38.01 -17.90 21.32
N ASN A 107 38.01 -17.73 19.98
CA ASN A 107 36.90 -18.09 19.09
C ASN A 107 35.56 -17.42 19.44
N ASN A 108 35.62 -16.24 20.05
CA ASN A 108 34.51 -15.36 20.38
C ASN A 108 34.79 -13.96 19.81
N LEU A 109 33.75 -13.23 19.40
CA LEU A 109 33.90 -11.87 18.91
C LEU A 109 33.70 -10.95 20.11
N VAL A 110 34.70 -10.13 20.42
CA VAL A 110 34.72 -9.28 21.60
C VAL A 110 34.96 -7.84 21.20
N LEU A 111 34.19 -6.94 21.82
CA LEU A 111 34.38 -5.51 21.75
C LEU A 111 34.97 -5.03 23.08
N LEU A 112 36.18 -4.49 23.03
CA LEU A 112 36.93 -4.01 24.18
C LEU A 112 36.92 -2.48 24.26
N GLY A 113 36.77 -1.94 25.46
CA GLY A 113 36.93 -0.51 25.76
C GLY A 113 38.36 -0.12 26.15
N GLN A 114 38.55 1.13 26.61
CA GLN A 114 39.85 1.69 26.98
C GLN A 114 40.63 0.86 28.01
N SER A 115 39.95 0.26 28.99
CA SER A 115 40.58 -0.52 30.06
C SER A 115 40.73 -2.01 29.70
N ASN A 116 40.62 -2.38 28.42
CA ASN A 116 40.52 -3.78 27.96
C ASN A 116 39.35 -4.57 28.59
N ASN A 117 38.37 -3.87 29.16
CA ASN A 117 37.13 -4.47 29.63
C ASN A 117 36.27 -4.87 28.43
N THR A 118 35.61 -6.03 28.54
CA THR A 118 34.67 -6.47 27.50
C THR A 118 33.37 -5.70 27.65
N VAL A 119 33.04 -4.90 26.64
CA VAL A 119 31.82 -4.08 26.57
C VAL A 119 30.70 -4.85 25.89
N TRP A 120 31.03 -5.68 24.91
CA TRP A 120 30.08 -6.56 24.22
C TRP A 120 30.78 -7.81 23.71
N SER A 121 30.07 -8.93 23.65
CA SER A 121 30.56 -10.14 22.98
C SER A 121 29.42 -11.02 22.49
N THR A 122 29.71 -11.95 21.58
CA THR A 122 28.71 -12.88 21.02
C THR A 122 28.35 -14.05 21.94
N ASN A 123 28.97 -14.12 23.13
CA ASN A 123 28.70 -15.03 24.25
C ASN A 123 28.49 -16.50 23.83
N ARG A 124 29.54 -17.11 23.27
CA ARG A 124 29.49 -18.44 22.67
C ARG A 124 29.50 -19.58 23.70
N THR A 125 28.70 -20.62 23.46
CA THR A 125 28.56 -21.83 24.31
C THR A 125 29.12 -23.13 23.72
N ARG A 126 29.51 -23.20 22.44
CA ARG A 126 30.10 -24.43 21.84
C ARG A 126 31.09 -24.14 20.71
N GLY A 127 32.31 -24.68 20.82
CA GLY A 127 33.29 -24.70 19.72
C GLY A 127 34.50 -25.59 19.98
N ASN A 128 34.90 -26.37 18.97
CA ASN A 128 36.21 -27.02 18.95
C ASN A 128 37.29 -25.93 18.86
N ALA A 129 38.16 -25.83 19.86
CA ALA A 129 39.21 -24.82 19.93
C ALA A 129 40.24 -24.86 18.78
N ARG A 130 40.26 -25.94 17.99
CA ARG A 130 41.29 -26.21 16.97
C ARG A 130 41.03 -25.60 15.59
N SER A 131 39.82 -25.14 15.29
CA SER A 131 39.49 -24.63 13.95
C SER A 131 39.57 -23.11 13.90
N SER A 132 40.26 -22.56 12.89
CA SER A 132 40.38 -21.10 12.73
C SER A 132 39.04 -20.47 12.39
N VAL A 133 38.74 -19.37 13.09
CA VAL A 133 37.48 -18.64 12.99
C VAL A 133 37.73 -17.29 12.33
N ILE A 134 36.79 -16.88 11.50
CA ILE A 134 36.78 -15.56 10.86
C ILE A 134 35.43 -14.87 11.09
N ALA A 135 35.47 -13.54 11.09
CA ALA A 135 34.28 -12.71 11.03
C ALA A 135 34.13 -12.15 9.60
N GLU A 136 32.92 -12.16 9.06
CA GLU A 136 32.65 -11.76 7.67
C GLU A 136 31.36 -10.95 7.57
N LEU A 137 31.38 -9.87 6.80
CA LEU A 137 30.20 -9.12 6.40
C LEU A 137 29.72 -9.59 5.03
N LEU A 138 28.55 -10.22 4.99
CA LEU A 138 27.95 -10.78 3.77
C LEU A 138 27.23 -9.70 2.94
N PRO A 139 26.97 -9.94 1.63
CA PRO A 139 26.26 -9.01 0.74
C PRO A 139 24.90 -8.53 1.26
N ASN A 140 24.15 -9.40 1.93
CA ASN A 140 22.85 -9.07 2.52
C ASN A 140 22.94 -8.24 3.82
N GLY A 141 24.16 -7.89 4.27
CA GLY A 141 24.39 -7.14 5.50
C GLY A 141 24.47 -8.02 6.76
N ASN A 142 24.38 -9.35 6.62
CA ASN A 142 24.56 -10.25 7.74
C ASN A 142 26.03 -10.31 8.14
N PHE A 143 26.33 -9.94 9.39
CA PHE A 143 27.66 -10.05 9.95
C PHE A 143 27.75 -11.38 10.70
N VAL A 144 28.62 -12.26 10.22
CA VAL A 144 28.68 -13.65 10.67
C VAL A 144 30.05 -13.99 11.24
N MET A 145 30.04 -14.94 12.17
CA MET A 145 31.25 -15.64 12.61
C MET A 145 31.16 -17.08 12.13
N ARG A 146 32.19 -17.57 11.45
CA ARG A 146 32.22 -18.94 10.90
C ARG A 146 33.63 -19.52 10.92
N TYR A 147 33.74 -20.83 10.76
CA TYR A 147 35.03 -21.46 10.52
C TYR A 147 35.57 -21.07 9.14
N SER A 148 36.88 -20.82 9.04
CA SER A 148 37.53 -20.38 7.80
C SER A 148 37.31 -21.33 6.62
N ASN A 149 37.29 -22.65 6.91
CA ASN A 149 37.13 -23.73 5.95
C ASN A 149 35.67 -24.05 5.59
N ASN A 150 34.69 -23.44 6.26
CA ASN A 150 33.28 -23.68 6.01
C ASN A 150 32.60 -22.39 5.54
N LYS A 151 32.00 -22.42 4.35
CA LYS A 151 31.24 -21.29 3.77
C LYS A 151 29.72 -21.52 3.86
N ASP A 152 29.27 -22.70 4.29
CA ASP A 152 27.85 -23.01 4.38
C ASP A 152 27.21 -22.26 5.55
N SER A 153 25.97 -21.80 5.34
CA SER A 153 25.18 -21.09 6.34
C SER A 153 24.87 -21.93 7.59
N SER A 154 24.82 -23.26 7.43
CA SER A 154 24.70 -24.22 8.54
C SER A 154 25.93 -24.24 9.47
N GLY A 155 27.07 -23.71 8.99
CA GLY A 155 28.33 -23.61 9.71
C GLY A 155 28.52 -22.30 10.49
N PHE A 156 27.53 -21.40 10.51
CA PHE A 156 27.62 -20.14 11.25
C PHE A 156 27.60 -20.40 12.76
N LEU A 157 28.57 -19.79 13.44
CA LEU A 157 28.73 -19.84 14.89
C LEU A 157 27.93 -18.75 15.59
N TRP A 158 27.75 -17.62 14.90
CA TRP A 158 26.96 -16.48 15.30
C TRP A 158 26.60 -15.66 14.06
N GLN A 159 25.45 -14.99 14.08
CA GLN A 159 24.99 -14.12 13.00
C GLN A 159 24.25 -12.89 13.57
N SER A 160 24.50 -11.70 13.02
CA SER A 160 23.81 -10.47 13.43
C SER A 160 22.30 -10.54 13.14
N PHE A 161 21.90 -11.27 12.11
CA PHE A 161 20.49 -11.47 11.75
C PHE A 161 19.65 -12.15 12.84
N ASP A 162 20.27 -12.84 13.80
CA ASP A 162 19.56 -13.38 14.98
C ASP A 162 19.36 -12.37 16.11
N PHE A 163 19.97 -11.19 16.00
CA PHE A 163 19.97 -10.12 17.00
C PHE A 163 19.67 -8.77 16.32
N PRO A 164 18.48 -8.62 15.70
CA PRO A 164 18.07 -7.35 15.09
C PRO A 164 18.04 -6.21 16.12
N THR A 165 18.23 -4.98 15.65
CA THR A 165 18.00 -3.77 16.45
C THR A 165 16.57 -3.28 16.25
N ASP A 166 16.40 -2.24 15.46
CA ASP A 166 15.17 -1.56 15.09
C ASP A 166 14.77 -1.86 13.64
N THR A 167 15.66 -2.49 12.86
CA THR A 167 15.52 -2.65 11.40
C THR A 167 15.52 -4.11 10.95
N LEU A 168 14.65 -4.44 9.99
CA LEU A 168 14.65 -5.68 9.22
C LEU A 168 15.15 -5.40 7.79
N LEU A 169 16.27 -6.02 7.43
CA LEU A 169 16.84 -6.03 6.09
C LEU A 169 16.26 -7.17 5.23
N PRO A 170 16.48 -7.15 3.90
CA PRO A 170 16.18 -8.29 3.05
C PRO A 170 16.83 -9.58 3.59
N GLU A 171 16.15 -10.71 3.44
CA GLU A 171 16.54 -12.05 3.91
C GLU A 171 16.56 -12.24 5.44
N MET A 172 16.47 -11.18 6.24
CA MET A 172 16.29 -11.32 7.69
C MET A 172 14.94 -11.95 8.00
N LYS A 173 14.91 -12.75 9.08
CA LYS A 173 13.71 -13.40 9.58
C LYS A 173 13.17 -12.67 10.79
N LEU A 174 11.94 -12.17 10.70
CA LEU A 174 11.20 -11.58 11.80
C LEU A 174 10.21 -12.60 12.36
N GLY A 175 10.38 -13.04 13.60
CA GLY A 175 9.56 -14.09 14.22
C GLY A 175 10.38 -15.16 14.93
N TYR A 176 9.77 -16.34 15.12
CA TYR A 176 10.33 -17.41 15.94
C TYR A 176 11.18 -18.39 15.13
N ASN A 177 12.32 -18.77 15.70
CA ASN A 177 12.96 -20.04 15.42
C ASN A 177 12.51 -21.06 16.49
N LEU A 178 11.73 -22.05 16.09
CA LEU A 178 11.13 -23.02 17.02
C LEU A 178 12.16 -24.00 17.58
N LYS A 179 13.23 -24.31 16.82
CA LYS A 179 14.32 -25.19 17.28
C LYS A 179 15.10 -24.61 18.47
N THR A 180 15.35 -23.30 18.47
CA THR A 180 16.12 -22.60 19.51
C THR A 180 15.25 -21.88 20.53
N GLY A 181 13.94 -21.73 20.26
CA GLY A 181 13.02 -20.93 21.06
C GLY A 181 13.23 -19.42 20.96
N ARG A 182 14.11 -18.94 20.07
CA ARG A 182 14.42 -17.51 19.94
C ARG A 182 13.36 -16.79 19.10
N ASN A 183 12.83 -15.70 19.66
CA ASN A 183 12.02 -14.72 18.92
C ASN A 183 12.93 -13.59 18.43
N ARG A 184 12.96 -13.34 17.12
CA ARG A 184 13.62 -12.20 16.49
C ARG A 184 12.57 -11.11 16.28
N PHE A 185 12.74 -9.98 16.95
CA PHE A 185 11.79 -8.87 16.92
C PHE A 185 12.53 -7.54 16.86
N LEU A 186 11.86 -6.49 16.41
CA LEU A 186 12.46 -5.16 16.29
C LEU A 186 12.15 -4.33 17.53
N THR A 187 13.11 -3.50 17.95
CA THR A 187 12.97 -2.58 19.09
C THR A 187 13.53 -1.22 18.70
N SER A 188 12.71 -0.18 18.82
CA SER A 188 13.05 1.19 18.41
C SER A 188 14.33 1.67 19.09
N TRP A 189 14.98 2.66 18.48
CA TRP A 189 15.95 3.49 19.19
C TRP A 189 15.23 4.28 20.29
N ARG A 190 15.98 4.76 21.28
CA ARG A 190 15.42 5.59 22.34
C ARG A 190 15.06 6.99 21.83
N SER A 191 15.85 7.49 20.89
CA SER A 191 15.60 8.71 20.15
C SER A 191 16.44 8.69 18.87
N TYR A 192 16.26 9.70 18.01
CA TYR A 192 16.99 9.84 16.75
C TYR A 192 18.52 9.71 16.87
N ASP A 193 19.12 10.28 17.92
CA ASP A 193 20.57 10.25 18.16
C ASP A 193 21.01 9.22 19.23
N ASP A 194 20.08 8.50 19.86
CA ASP A 194 20.37 7.52 20.91
C ASP A 194 19.95 6.09 20.49
N PRO A 195 20.91 5.25 20.02
CA PRO A 195 20.61 3.90 19.56
C PRO A 195 20.27 2.92 20.68
N SER A 196 20.37 3.31 21.95
CA SER A 196 19.96 2.45 23.06
C SER A 196 18.51 1.99 22.92
N THR A 197 18.16 0.92 23.62
CA THR A 197 16.83 0.33 23.56
C THR A 197 15.77 1.38 23.95
N GLY A 198 14.87 1.67 23.00
CA GLY A 198 13.68 2.48 23.18
C GLY A 198 12.51 1.70 23.76
N ILE A 199 11.33 2.32 23.77
CA ILE A 199 10.14 1.77 24.44
C ILE A 199 9.20 1.00 23.51
N PHE A 200 9.37 1.12 22.19
CA PHE A 200 8.52 0.44 21.21
C PHE A 200 9.18 -0.83 20.70
N ALA A 201 8.41 -1.91 20.64
CA ALA A 201 8.86 -3.15 20.02
C ALA A 201 7.79 -3.77 19.14
N TYR A 202 8.21 -4.27 17.98
CA TYR A 202 7.35 -4.96 17.03
C TYR A 202 7.72 -6.43 16.99
N LYS A 203 6.81 -7.28 17.51
CA LYS A 203 7.08 -8.70 17.77
C LYS A 203 5.95 -9.59 17.29
N LEU A 204 6.29 -10.80 16.87
CA LEU A 204 5.32 -11.84 16.58
C LEU A 204 4.80 -12.44 17.89
N ASP A 205 3.47 -12.51 18.03
CA ASP A 205 2.78 -13.26 19.07
C ASP A 205 2.17 -14.53 18.46
N ILE A 206 2.49 -15.68 19.06
CA ILE A 206 2.04 -17.02 18.63
C ILE A 206 1.12 -17.68 19.65
N ARG A 207 0.71 -16.95 20.71
CA ARG A 207 -0.15 -17.48 21.79
C ARG A 207 -1.64 -17.28 21.51
N ARG A 208 -1.98 -16.96 20.27
CA ARG A 208 -3.33 -16.68 19.77
C ARG A 208 -3.73 -17.77 18.78
N GLY A 209 -4.98 -17.74 18.31
CA GLY A 209 -5.46 -18.69 17.30
C GLY A 209 -4.59 -18.69 16.04
N LEU A 210 -4.22 -17.50 15.55
CA LEU A 210 -3.23 -17.33 14.47
C LEU A 210 -2.07 -16.46 14.93
N PRO A 211 -0.84 -16.64 14.40
CA PRO A 211 0.26 -15.73 14.67
C PRO A 211 0.01 -14.32 14.13
N GLU A 212 0.35 -13.31 14.93
CA GLU A 212 0.14 -11.90 14.59
C GLU A 212 1.28 -11.01 15.07
N PHE A 213 1.66 -10.02 14.27
CA PHE A 213 2.59 -9.01 14.73
C PHE A 213 1.89 -7.92 15.52
N ILE A 214 2.52 -7.53 16.62
CA ILE A 214 1.99 -6.53 17.55
C ILE A 214 3.07 -5.48 17.80
N LEU A 215 2.68 -4.22 17.64
CA LEU A 215 3.47 -3.09 18.13
C LEU A 215 3.10 -2.85 19.59
N ILE A 216 4.10 -2.95 20.47
CA ILE A 216 3.92 -2.86 21.92
C ILE A 216 4.73 -1.70 22.47
N ASN A 217 4.07 -0.88 23.29
CA ASN A 217 4.72 0.09 24.16
C ASN A 217 5.11 -0.61 25.48
N GLN A 218 6.37 -0.47 25.86
CA GLN A 218 6.99 -1.12 27.03
C GLN A 218 7.36 -0.13 28.15
N PHE A 219 6.75 1.05 28.18
CA PHE A 219 7.00 2.07 29.19
C PHE A 219 6.74 1.52 30.62
N LEU A 220 7.67 1.79 31.55
CA LEU A 220 7.62 1.34 32.95
C LEU A 220 7.35 -0.16 33.15
N ASN A 221 7.85 -1.01 32.25
CA ASN A 221 7.61 -2.46 32.23
C ASN A 221 6.13 -2.87 32.05
N GLN A 222 5.23 -1.93 31.75
CA GLN A 222 3.87 -2.24 31.32
C GLN A 222 3.89 -2.58 29.83
N ARG A 223 3.16 -3.61 29.43
CA ARG A 223 3.04 -4.02 28.03
C ARG A 223 1.69 -3.61 27.50
N VAL A 224 1.65 -2.52 26.75
CA VAL A 224 0.43 -2.01 26.11
C VAL A 224 0.50 -2.32 24.62
N GLU A 225 -0.48 -3.07 24.11
CA GLU A 225 -0.64 -3.32 22.68
C GLU A 225 -1.17 -2.03 22.04
N MET A 226 -0.43 -1.49 21.06
CA MET A 226 -0.78 -0.22 20.41
C MET A 226 -1.47 -0.46 19.08
N GLN A 227 -1.01 -1.49 18.36
CA GLN A 227 -1.54 -1.88 17.07
C GLN A 227 -1.21 -3.34 16.74
N ARG A 228 -2.07 -3.95 15.92
CA ARG A 228 -1.89 -5.30 15.37
C ARG A 228 -1.83 -5.29 13.85
N SER A 229 -0.89 -6.03 13.29
CA SER A 229 -0.83 -6.31 11.84
C SER A 229 -1.98 -7.20 11.36
N GLY A 230 -2.68 -7.87 12.28
CA GLY A 230 -3.57 -8.97 11.94
C GLY A 230 -2.82 -10.24 11.53
N PRO A 231 -3.53 -11.36 11.32
CA PRO A 231 -2.93 -12.60 10.88
C PRO A 231 -2.54 -12.58 9.40
N TRP A 232 -1.66 -13.51 9.02
CA TRP A 232 -1.32 -13.82 7.63
C TRP A 232 -2.46 -14.57 6.95
N ASN A 233 -2.95 -14.07 5.82
CA ASN A 233 -4.09 -14.65 5.09
C ASN A 233 -3.68 -15.56 3.92
N GLY A 234 -2.39 -15.89 3.79
CA GLY A 234 -1.86 -16.63 2.63
C GLY A 234 -1.16 -15.74 1.59
N MET A 235 -1.48 -14.45 1.57
CA MET A 235 -0.90 -13.47 0.65
C MET A 235 -0.27 -12.27 1.36
N GLU A 236 -0.89 -11.77 2.43
CA GLU A 236 -0.45 -10.59 3.17
C GLU A 236 -0.92 -10.66 4.63
N PHE A 237 -0.38 -9.77 5.46
CA PHE A 237 -0.94 -9.53 6.79
C PHE A 237 -2.15 -8.61 6.68
N SER A 238 -3.29 -9.02 7.23
CA SER A 238 -4.59 -8.36 7.00
C SER A 238 -4.70 -6.87 7.40
N GLY A 239 -3.78 -6.36 8.22
CA GLY A 239 -3.68 -4.97 8.65
C GLY A 239 -2.43 -4.25 8.15
N ILE A 240 -1.66 -4.83 7.22
CA ILE A 240 -0.52 -4.17 6.56
C ILE A 240 -0.89 -3.93 5.09
N PRO A 241 -0.82 -2.69 4.58
CA PRO A 241 -1.12 -2.39 3.18
C PRO A 241 0.06 -2.77 2.27
N GLU A 242 0.46 -4.05 2.27
CA GLU A 242 1.48 -4.50 1.33
C GLU A 242 0.90 -4.54 -0.09
N VAL A 243 1.57 -3.84 -1.02
CA VAL A 243 1.16 -3.84 -2.43
C VAL A 243 1.63 -5.14 -3.07
N GLN A 244 0.68 -5.92 -3.58
CA GLN A 244 0.99 -7.12 -4.34
C GLN A 244 1.54 -6.79 -5.72
N GLY A 245 2.46 -7.64 -6.21
CA GLY A 245 2.99 -7.53 -7.57
C GLY A 245 4.09 -6.48 -7.75
N LEU A 246 4.77 -6.05 -6.68
CA LEU A 246 5.99 -5.24 -6.81
C LEU A 246 7.05 -6.01 -7.61
N ASN A 247 7.54 -5.41 -8.68
CA ASN A 247 8.55 -6.01 -9.56
C ASN A 247 9.96 -6.06 -8.95
N TYR A 248 10.20 -5.33 -7.86
CA TYR A 248 11.51 -5.23 -7.19
C TYR A 248 11.59 -5.90 -5.81
N MET A 249 10.48 -6.40 -5.26
CA MET A 249 10.44 -6.97 -3.91
C MET A 249 9.38 -8.08 -3.80
N VAL A 250 9.74 -9.16 -3.13
CA VAL A 250 8.83 -10.27 -2.80
C VAL A 250 8.89 -10.53 -1.30
N TYR A 251 7.74 -10.65 -0.66
CA TYR A 251 7.60 -10.99 0.74
C TYR A 251 7.18 -12.46 0.89
N ASN A 252 7.58 -13.06 2.01
CA ASN A 252 7.32 -14.45 2.30
C ASN A 252 7.00 -14.61 3.79
N TYR A 253 6.05 -15.50 4.09
CA TYR A 253 5.71 -15.90 5.43
C TYR A 253 5.82 -17.41 5.54
N THR A 254 6.73 -17.86 6.40
CA THR A 254 7.00 -19.27 6.63
C THR A 254 6.43 -19.68 7.98
N GLU A 255 5.56 -20.68 7.97
CA GLU A 255 4.99 -21.30 9.18
C GLU A 255 5.11 -22.82 9.03
N ASN A 256 6.12 -23.40 9.67
CA ASN A 256 6.38 -24.84 9.66
C ASN A 256 6.93 -25.32 11.02
N SER A 257 7.40 -26.57 11.09
CA SER A 257 7.92 -27.17 12.33
C SER A 257 9.25 -26.58 12.82
N GLU A 258 9.95 -25.80 11.99
CA GLU A 258 11.25 -25.22 12.31
C GLU A 258 11.17 -23.74 12.68
N GLU A 259 10.28 -22.99 12.03
CA GLU A 259 10.15 -21.54 12.21
C GLU A 259 8.76 -21.00 11.86
N ILE A 260 8.45 -19.87 12.48
CA ILE A 260 7.29 -19.03 12.18
C ILE A 260 7.83 -17.62 12.00
N ALA A 261 8.07 -17.21 10.76
CA ALA A 261 8.75 -15.97 10.47
C ALA A 261 8.34 -15.33 9.15
N TYR A 262 8.35 -14.01 9.15
CA TYR A 262 8.26 -13.17 7.97
C TYR A 262 9.66 -12.82 7.46
N SER A 263 9.82 -12.79 6.13
CA SER A 263 11.01 -12.28 5.46
C SER A 263 10.63 -11.63 4.14
N PHE A 264 11.49 -10.76 3.60
CA PHE A 264 11.33 -10.24 2.24
C PHE A 264 12.65 -10.25 1.50
N HIS A 265 12.58 -10.28 0.18
CA HIS A 265 13.72 -10.38 -0.73
C HIS A 265 13.60 -9.31 -1.81
N MET A 266 14.74 -8.73 -2.21
CA MET A 266 14.80 -7.80 -3.32
C MET A 266 15.07 -8.57 -4.62
N THR A 267 14.20 -8.43 -5.61
CA THR A 267 14.42 -9.00 -6.96
C THR A 267 15.27 -8.06 -7.82
N ASN A 268 15.29 -6.75 -7.50
CA ASN A 268 16.17 -5.77 -8.12
C ASN A 268 17.22 -5.29 -7.11
N GLN A 269 18.48 -5.64 -7.35
CA GLN A 269 19.61 -5.34 -6.44
C GLN A 269 20.02 -3.86 -6.42
N SER A 270 19.53 -3.05 -7.37
CA SER A 270 19.78 -1.61 -7.40
C SER A 270 18.88 -0.82 -6.45
N ILE A 271 17.82 -1.45 -5.93
CA ILE A 271 16.84 -0.82 -5.03
C ILE A 271 17.05 -1.36 -3.62
N TYR A 272 17.01 -0.48 -2.62
CA TYR A 272 17.11 -0.87 -1.22
C TYR A 272 15.75 -0.69 -0.55
N SER A 273 15.35 -1.64 0.29
CA SER A 273 14.18 -1.51 1.14
C SER A 273 14.44 -2.09 2.52
N ARG A 274 13.80 -1.52 3.54
CA ARG A 274 13.91 -1.94 4.94
C ARG A 274 12.60 -1.68 5.68
N LEU A 275 12.34 -2.49 6.71
CA LEU A 275 11.34 -2.18 7.73
C LEU A 275 12.04 -1.66 8.97
N THR A 276 11.54 -0.58 9.58
CA THR A 276 12.13 -0.02 10.80
C THR A 276 11.04 0.35 11.80
N VAL A 277 11.31 0.15 13.09
CA VAL A 277 10.44 0.57 14.19
C VAL A 277 10.98 1.85 14.82
N SER A 278 10.14 2.87 14.96
CA SER A 278 10.49 4.17 15.51
C SER A 278 9.62 4.56 16.73
N ASP A 279 9.49 5.86 17.01
CA ASP A 279 8.74 6.46 18.13
C ASP A 279 7.22 6.39 17.91
N TYR A 280 6.68 5.15 17.76
CA TYR A 280 5.26 4.75 17.60
C TYR A 280 4.95 4.09 16.25
N THR A 281 5.84 4.13 15.27
CA THR A 281 5.52 3.60 13.93
C THR A 281 6.32 2.36 13.55
N VAL A 282 5.75 1.58 12.63
CA VAL A 282 6.49 0.61 11.82
C VAL A 282 6.48 1.11 10.39
N ASP A 283 7.65 1.42 9.85
CA ASP A 283 7.80 2.09 8.58
C ASP A 283 8.52 1.20 7.58
N ARG A 284 8.01 1.15 6.34
CA ARG A 284 8.76 0.66 5.21
C ARG A 284 9.42 1.82 4.48
N PHE A 285 10.73 1.80 4.41
CA PHE A 285 11.50 2.74 3.60
C PHE A 285 12.03 2.06 2.35
N THR A 286 11.98 2.75 1.21
CA THR A 286 12.54 2.29 -0.06
C THR A 286 13.40 3.39 -0.68
N TRP A 287 14.62 3.04 -1.06
CA TRP A 287 15.58 3.92 -1.71
C TRP A 287 15.79 3.43 -3.15
N ILE A 288 15.44 4.30 -4.10
CA ILE A 288 15.53 4.02 -5.54
C ILE A 288 16.49 5.05 -6.15
N PRO A 289 17.62 4.64 -6.73
CA PRO A 289 18.49 5.54 -7.47
C PRO A 289 17.72 6.28 -8.57
N PRO A 290 18.00 7.58 -8.83
CA PRO A 290 19.07 8.40 -8.24
C PRO A 290 18.63 9.20 -7.00
N SER A 291 17.55 8.81 -6.31
CA SER A 291 17.03 9.56 -5.16
C SER A 291 18.10 9.81 -4.10
N SER A 292 18.11 11.01 -3.52
CA SER A 292 19.05 11.40 -2.47
C SER A 292 18.58 11.01 -1.06
N ALA A 293 17.36 10.48 -0.91
CA ALA A 293 16.75 10.20 0.39
C ALA A 293 15.91 8.92 0.37
N TRP A 294 15.62 8.37 1.56
CA TRP A 294 14.69 7.27 1.73
C TRP A 294 13.25 7.73 1.48
N ASN A 295 12.51 7.01 0.65
CA ASN A 295 11.08 7.25 0.47
C ASN A 295 10.31 6.40 1.47
N LEU A 296 9.42 7.01 2.24
CA LEU A 296 8.45 6.30 3.08
C LEU A 296 7.43 5.64 2.14
N PHE A 297 7.44 4.31 2.06
CA PHE A 297 6.55 3.55 1.20
C PHE A 297 5.20 3.29 1.90
N TRP A 298 5.23 2.90 3.17
CA TRP A 298 4.07 2.90 4.06
C TRP A 298 4.51 3.02 5.51
N SER A 299 3.57 3.41 6.38
CA SER A 299 3.73 3.51 7.83
C SER A 299 2.55 2.85 8.53
N LEU A 300 2.77 2.22 9.67
CA LEU A 300 1.73 1.71 10.57
C LEU A 300 1.85 2.41 11.92
N PRO A 301 0.76 3.00 12.46
CA PRO A 301 -0.59 3.09 11.89
C PRO A 301 -0.67 3.89 10.59
N THR A 302 -1.51 3.44 9.65
CA THR A 302 -1.77 4.16 8.39
C THR A 302 -2.76 5.31 8.56
N ASP A 303 -3.73 5.13 9.44
CA ASP A 303 -4.89 5.99 9.57
C ASP A 303 -5.58 5.81 10.94
N VAL A 304 -6.70 6.51 11.13
CA VAL A 304 -7.45 6.51 12.38
C VAL A 304 -8.05 5.14 12.76
N CYS A 305 -8.25 4.22 11.81
CA CYS A 305 -8.84 2.90 12.06
C CYS A 305 -7.84 1.83 12.54
N ASP A 306 -6.55 2.15 12.59
CA ASP A 306 -5.49 1.22 12.96
C ASP A 306 -5.19 1.10 14.46
N PRO A 307 -5.22 2.20 15.24
CA PRO A 307 -5.11 2.12 16.69
C PRO A 307 -6.15 1.17 17.30
N LEU A 308 -5.74 0.41 18.31
CA LEU A 308 -6.63 -0.54 18.97
C LEU A 308 -7.78 0.17 19.68
N TYR A 309 -8.92 -0.52 19.76
CA TYR A 309 -10.12 -0.13 20.52
C TYR A 309 -10.78 1.20 20.11
N LEU A 310 -10.49 1.77 18.93
CA LEU A 310 -11.27 2.90 18.41
C LEU A 310 -12.76 2.55 18.31
N CYS A 311 -13.06 1.38 17.75
CA CYS A 311 -14.40 0.83 17.67
C CYS A 311 -14.48 -0.40 18.57
N GLY A 312 -15.47 -0.44 19.45
CA GLY A 312 -15.68 -1.51 20.42
C GLY A 312 -16.19 -2.81 19.80
N SER A 313 -16.60 -3.75 20.66
CA SER A 313 -17.08 -5.08 20.25
C SER A 313 -18.22 -5.02 19.22
N TYR A 314 -18.22 -5.94 18.27
CA TYR A 314 -19.24 -6.06 17.21
C TYR A 314 -19.46 -4.79 16.37
N SER A 315 -18.45 -3.94 16.31
CA SER A 315 -18.37 -2.80 15.42
C SER A 315 -17.08 -2.84 14.61
N TYR A 316 -17.07 -2.18 13.45
CA TYR A 316 -15.90 -2.08 12.60
C TYR A 316 -15.65 -0.64 12.18
N CYS A 317 -14.37 -0.30 11.99
CA CYS A 317 -13.97 1.00 11.49
C CYS A 317 -13.97 1.05 9.96
N ASP A 318 -14.55 2.09 9.36
CA ASP A 318 -14.57 2.35 7.91
C ASP A 318 -14.28 3.83 7.64
N LEU A 319 -13.17 4.09 6.95
CA LEU A 319 -12.72 5.44 6.61
C LEU A 319 -13.69 6.20 5.68
N ASN A 320 -14.57 5.49 4.98
CA ASN A 320 -15.52 6.09 4.04
C ASN A 320 -16.83 6.51 4.72
N THR A 321 -16.92 6.35 6.04
CA THR A 321 -18.14 6.61 6.82
C THR A 321 -17.90 7.65 7.90
N SER A 322 -18.96 8.37 8.28
CA SER A 322 -18.95 9.34 9.38
C SER A 322 -20.20 9.12 10.24
N PRO A 323 -20.08 8.64 11.49
CA PRO A 323 -18.83 8.30 12.20
C PRO A 323 -18.10 7.09 11.60
N ASN A 324 -16.78 6.99 11.84
CA ASN A 324 -15.95 5.91 11.31
C ASN A 324 -16.34 4.53 11.88
N CYS A 325 -16.87 4.47 13.11
CA CYS A 325 -17.33 3.22 13.72
C CYS A 325 -18.75 2.88 13.26
N ASN A 326 -18.91 1.66 12.76
CA ASN A 326 -20.17 1.14 12.26
C ASN A 326 -20.53 -0.14 13.03
N CYS A 327 -21.75 -0.22 13.56
CA CYS A 327 -22.25 -1.50 14.05
C CYS A 327 -22.38 -2.50 12.90
N ILE A 328 -22.04 -3.76 13.16
CA ILE A 328 -22.38 -4.84 12.24
C ILE A 328 -23.89 -4.85 12.07
N ARG A 329 -24.37 -5.08 10.83
CA ARG A 329 -25.81 -5.19 10.58
C ARG A 329 -26.42 -6.31 11.45
N GLY A 330 -27.56 -6.03 12.08
CA GLY A 330 -28.15 -6.91 13.10
C GLY A 330 -27.67 -6.61 14.53
N PHE A 331 -26.84 -5.57 14.70
CA PHE A 331 -26.40 -5.04 15.98
C PHE A 331 -26.76 -3.55 16.11
N VAL A 332 -26.89 -3.08 17.34
CA VAL A 332 -27.18 -1.69 17.71
C VAL A 332 -26.16 -1.18 18.73
N PRO A 333 -25.89 0.13 18.80
CA PRO A 333 -24.96 0.68 19.77
C PRO A 333 -25.34 0.32 21.20
N LYS A 334 -24.35 -0.11 22.00
CA LYS A 334 -24.57 -0.43 23.41
C LYS A 334 -25.00 0.81 24.20
N ASN A 335 -24.40 1.96 23.87
CA ASN A 335 -24.72 3.26 24.44
C ASN A 335 -25.00 4.27 23.31
N ARG A 336 -26.28 4.56 23.07
CA ARG A 336 -26.71 5.47 21.99
C ARG A 336 -26.15 6.89 22.16
N GLN A 337 -26.12 7.40 23.40
CA GLN A 337 -25.72 8.78 23.68
C GLN A 337 -24.23 8.99 23.37
N GLN A 338 -23.36 8.05 23.77
CA GLN A 338 -21.94 8.09 23.43
C GLN A 338 -21.73 7.90 21.92
N TRP A 339 -22.45 6.97 21.31
CA TRP A 339 -22.34 6.70 19.87
C TRP A 339 -22.68 7.92 19.01
N ASP A 340 -23.74 8.66 19.39
CA ASP A 340 -24.15 9.90 18.71
C ASP A 340 -23.11 11.02 18.88
N LEU A 341 -22.29 10.97 19.93
CA LEU A 341 -21.11 11.82 20.15
C LEU A 341 -19.83 11.29 19.47
N ARG A 342 -19.94 10.25 18.64
CA ARG A 342 -18.83 9.56 17.96
C ARG A 342 -17.87 8.82 18.90
N GLU A 343 -18.32 8.49 20.10
CA GLU A 343 -17.60 7.63 21.04
C GLU A 343 -18.03 6.17 20.83
N GLY A 344 -17.21 5.43 20.09
CA GLY A 344 -17.49 4.07 19.64
C GLY A 344 -16.90 2.95 20.52
N SER A 345 -16.14 3.29 21.58
CA SER A 345 -15.37 2.31 22.36
C SER A 345 -16.21 1.26 23.08
N GLU A 346 -17.46 1.59 23.47
CA GLU A 346 -18.39 0.63 24.08
C GLU A 346 -18.94 -0.41 23.07
N GLY A 347 -18.82 -0.16 21.77
CA GLY A 347 -19.24 -1.07 20.72
C GLY A 347 -20.76 -1.25 20.58
N CYS A 348 -21.14 -2.40 20.05
CA CYS A 348 -22.50 -2.74 19.69
C CYS A 348 -22.93 -4.08 20.31
N VAL A 349 -24.24 -4.26 20.45
CA VAL A 349 -24.88 -5.47 20.96
C VAL A 349 -25.90 -5.98 19.95
N ARG A 350 -26.17 -7.28 19.96
CA ARG A 350 -27.14 -7.91 19.05
C ARG A 350 -28.53 -7.32 19.25
N THR A 351 -29.23 -7.08 18.15
CA THR A 351 -30.64 -6.70 18.19
C THR A 351 -31.49 -7.89 18.65
N THR A 352 -31.27 -9.06 18.05
CA THR A 352 -31.98 -10.30 18.37
C THR A 352 -31.01 -11.33 18.95
N GLN A 353 -31.42 -11.99 20.03
CA GLN A 353 -30.62 -13.06 20.64
C GLN A 353 -30.49 -14.27 19.71
N LEU A 354 -29.34 -14.94 19.76
CA LEU A 354 -29.10 -16.16 18.99
C LEU A 354 -29.97 -17.31 19.51
N SER A 355 -30.47 -18.12 18.59
CA SER A 355 -31.26 -19.32 18.91
C SER A 355 -30.42 -20.61 18.88
N CYS A 356 -29.16 -20.51 18.45
CA CYS A 356 -28.28 -21.60 18.07
C CYS A 356 -28.79 -22.39 16.87
N THR A 357 -29.95 -23.03 17.00
CA THR A 357 -30.59 -23.81 15.92
C THR A 357 -31.38 -22.92 14.98
N GLY A 358 -31.00 -22.88 13.70
CA GLY A 358 -31.65 -22.04 12.69
C GLY A 358 -31.03 -20.65 12.54
N ASP A 359 -30.00 -20.32 13.32
CA ASP A 359 -29.15 -19.16 13.05
C ASP A 359 -28.47 -19.30 11.68
N GLY A 360 -28.02 -18.18 11.12
CA GLY A 360 -27.22 -18.16 9.90
C GLY A 360 -26.14 -17.08 9.98
N PHE A 361 -25.58 -16.69 8.83
CA PHE A 361 -24.43 -15.78 8.80
C PHE A 361 -24.63 -14.60 7.87
N LEU A 362 -24.20 -13.43 8.35
CA LEU A 362 -23.96 -12.26 7.54
C LEU A 362 -22.52 -12.27 7.04
N ARG A 363 -22.34 -12.21 5.72
CA ARG A 363 -21.03 -12.05 5.09
C ARG A 363 -20.63 -10.57 5.08
N LEU A 364 -19.52 -10.26 5.74
CA LEU A 364 -18.83 -8.96 5.66
C LEU A 364 -17.62 -9.13 4.74
N ASN A 365 -17.54 -8.31 3.70
CA ASN A 365 -16.46 -8.36 2.72
C ASN A 365 -15.35 -7.36 3.08
N ASN A 366 -14.12 -7.63 2.61
CA ASN A 366 -12.97 -6.74 2.74
C ASN A 366 -12.64 -6.39 4.20
N MET A 367 -12.68 -7.36 5.10
CA MET A 367 -12.44 -7.14 6.52
C MET A 367 -10.98 -7.43 6.88
N LYS A 368 -10.42 -6.64 7.79
CA LYS A 368 -9.36 -7.10 8.70
C LYS A 368 -10.00 -8.01 9.74
N LEU A 369 -9.47 -9.22 9.86
CA LEU A 369 -10.00 -10.20 10.81
C LEU A 369 -9.88 -9.70 12.26
N PRO A 370 -10.85 -10.04 13.13
CA PRO A 370 -10.87 -9.62 14.54
C PRO A 370 -9.71 -10.22 15.35
N ASP A 371 -9.59 -9.82 16.63
CA ASP A 371 -8.67 -10.47 17.58
C ASP A 371 -8.76 -11.99 17.57
N THR A 372 -7.64 -12.66 17.27
CA THR A 372 -7.56 -14.12 17.23
C THR A 372 -7.28 -14.76 18.60
N LYS A 373 -7.23 -13.99 19.70
CA LYS A 373 -7.10 -14.52 21.08
C LYS A 373 -8.13 -15.61 21.41
N THR A 374 -9.37 -15.45 20.97
CA THR A 374 -10.47 -16.41 21.20
C THR A 374 -10.77 -17.28 19.97
N ALA A 375 -9.91 -17.21 18.95
CA ALA A 375 -10.09 -17.95 17.71
C ALA A 375 -9.50 -19.35 17.79
N THR A 376 -10.16 -20.30 17.14
CA THR A 376 -9.65 -21.65 16.89
C THR A 376 -9.44 -21.84 15.38
N VAL A 377 -8.38 -22.56 15.01
CA VAL A 377 -7.97 -22.73 13.61
C VAL A 377 -7.91 -24.20 13.23
N ASP A 378 -8.49 -24.53 12.08
CA ASP A 378 -8.36 -25.83 11.42
C ASP A 378 -8.04 -25.63 9.94
N ARG A 379 -6.77 -25.79 9.56
CA ARG A 379 -6.29 -25.53 8.19
C ARG A 379 -6.72 -26.58 7.16
N ARG A 380 -7.42 -27.65 7.57
CA ARG A 380 -7.72 -28.81 6.69
C ARG A 380 -9.11 -28.78 6.07
N ILE A 381 -10.01 -27.97 6.63
CA ILE A 381 -11.40 -27.93 6.21
C ILE A 381 -11.67 -26.71 5.33
N ASP A 382 -12.67 -26.82 4.46
CA ASP A 382 -13.10 -25.72 3.60
C ASP A 382 -14.13 -24.82 4.31
N VAL A 383 -14.53 -23.75 3.62
CA VAL A 383 -15.46 -22.75 4.14
C VAL A 383 -16.85 -23.34 4.48
N LYS A 384 -17.35 -24.31 3.71
CA LYS A 384 -18.66 -24.93 3.95
C LYS A 384 -18.65 -25.77 5.22
N LYS A 385 -17.61 -26.57 5.40
CA LYS A 385 -17.42 -27.38 6.60
C LYS A 385 -17.11 -26.52 7.83
N CYS A 386 -16.48 -25.35 7.62
CA CYS A 386 -16.31 -24.34 8.65
C CYS A 386 -17.65 -23.77 9.13
N GLU A 387 -18.54 -23.46 8.18
CA GLU A 387 -19.91 -23.00 8.46
C GLU A 387 -20.71 -24.03 9.26
N GLU A 388 -20.74 -25.29 8.80
CA GLU A 388 -21.40 -26.40 9.51
C GLU A 388 -20.89 -26.55 10.95
N ARG A 389 -19.57 -26.48 11.13
CA ARG A 389 -18.94 -26.57 12.45
C ARG A 389 -19.34 -25.39 13.34
N CYS A 390 -19.32 -24.17 12.82
CA CYS A 390 -19.73 -22.99 13.58
C CYS A 390 -21.23 -23.04 13.95
N LEU A 391 -22.10 -23.52 13.07
CA LEU A 391 -23.53 -23.71 13.39
C LEU A 391 -23.73 -24.73 14.51
N SER A 392 -22.96 -25.83 14.48
CA SER A 392 -23.03 -26.89 15.50
C SER A 392 -22.56 -26.46 16.89
N ASP A 393 -21.69 -25.46 16.97
CA ASP A 393 -21.20 -24.90 18.23
C ASP A 393 -21.98 -23.63 18.59
N CYS A 394 -22.85 -23.69 19.60
CA CYS A 394 -23.66 -22.54 20.03
C CYS A 394 -22.85 -21.34 20.54
N ASN A 395 -21.57 -21.52 20.88
CA ASN A 395 -20.69 -20.43 21.31
C ASN A 395 -19.97 -19.74 20.14
N CYS A 396 -20.03 -20.31 18.93
CA CYS A 396 -19.41 -19.71 17.76
C CYS A 396 -20.13 -18.43 17.36
N THR A 397 -19.38 -17.33 17.26
CA THR A 397 -19.92 -16.00 16.92
C THR A 397 -19.57 -15.55 15.51
N SER A 398 -18.47 -16.04 14.95
CA SER A 398 -18.11 -15.82 13.54
C SER A 398 -17.11 -16.86 13.04
N PHE A 399 -16.96 -16.93 11.72
CA PHE A 399 -15.88 -17.67 11.08
C PHE A 399 -15.35 -16.97 9.82
N ALA A 400 -14.17 -17.38 9.37
CA ALA A 400 -13.51 -16.94 8.15
C ALA A 400 -12.62 -18.07 7.62
N THR A 401 -12.13 -17.92 6.39
CA THR A 401 -11.09 -18.80 5.87
C THR A 401 -9.73 -18.52 6.53
N ALA A 402 -8.80 -19.47 6.54
CA ALA A 402 -7.45 -19.22 7.09
C ALA A 402 -6.47 -18.74 6.00
N ASP A 403 -6.67 -19.20 4.77
CA ASP A 403 -5.89 -18.85 3.59
C ASP A 403 -6.86 -18.48 2.45
N VAL A 404 -6.69 -17.30 1.86
CA VAL A 404 -7.59 -16.80 0.80
C VAL A 404 -7.23 -17.30 -0.60
N ARG A 405 -6.06 -17.93 -0.78
CA ARG A 405 -5.61 -18.42 -2.08
C ARG A 405 -6.47 -19.60 -2.55
N ASN A 406 -6.48 -19.82 -3.87
CA ASN A 406 -7.11 -20.98 -4.52
C ASN A 406 -8.59 -21.22 -4.13
N GLY A 407 -9.35 -20.16 -3.89
CA GLY A 407 -10.77 -20.26 -3.52
C GLY A 407 -11.06 -20.44 -2.02
N GLY A 408 -10.04 -20.30 -1.18
CA GLY A 408 -10.19 -20.29 0.28
C GLY A 408 -10.03 -21.67 0.92
N LEU A 409 -9.02 -21.83 1.79
CA LEU A 409 -8.79 -23.06 2.54
C LEU A 409 -8.53 -22.77 4.02
N GLY A 410 -8.95 -23.71 4.87
CA GLY A 410 -8.83 -23.60 6.30
C GLY A 410 -9.95 -22.78 6.92
N CYS A 411 -10.20 -23.04 8.20
CA CYS A 411 -11.26 -22.45 8.99
C CYS A 411 -10.64 -21.75 10.19
N VAL A 412 -11.05 -20.51 10.39
CA VAL A 412 -10.81 -19.74 11.62
C VAL A 412 -12.19 -19.41 12.16
N PHE A 413 -12.48 -19.78 13.40
CA PHE A 413 -13.76 -19.41 14.00
C PHE A 413 -13.55 -18.86 15.41
N TRP A 414 -14.40 -17.90 15.78
CA TRP A 414 -14.30 -17.14 17.02
C TRP A 414 -15.41 -17.52 17.99
N THR A 415 -15.08 -17.41 19.27
CA THR A 415 -16.04 -17.45 20.37
C THR A 415 -15.99 -16.12 21.12
N GLY A 416 -17.13 -15.68 21.66
CA GLY A 416 -17.24 -14.41 22.38
C GLY A 416 -17.25 -13.17 21.47
N ASP A 417 -16.75 -12.06 22.01
CA ASP A 417 -16.82 -10.75 21.38
C ASP A 417 -15.84 -10.60 20.21
N LEU A 418 -16.30 -10.01 19.12
CA LEU A 418 -15.46 -9.66 17.97
C LEU A 418 -14.98 -8.23 18.14
N VAL A 419 -13.66 -8.04 18.24
CA VAL A 419 -13.04 -6.73 18.48
C VAL A 419 -11.98 -6.42 17.43
N GLU A 420 -11.65 -5.14 17.30
CA GLU A 420 -10.55 -4.64 16.44
C GLU A 420 -10.72 -4.97 14.95
N MET A 421 -11.95 -4.87 14.46
CA MET A 421 -12.28 -5.03 13.05
C MET A 421 -12.18 -3.70 12.30
N ARG A 422 -11.67 -3.74 11.07
CA ARG A 422 -11.75 -2.62 10.13
C ARG A 422 -12.13 -3.11 8.75
N LYS A 423 -12.77 -2.25 7.99
CA LYS A 423 -12.97 -2.44 6.56
C LYS A 423 -11.75 -1.93 5.80
N GLN A 424 -11.26 -2.75 4.88
CA GLN A 424 -10.17 -2.42 3.98
C GLN A 424 -10.74 -1.83 2.69
N ALA A 425 -10.12 -0.77 2.18
CA ALA A 425 -10.52 -0.17 0.90
C ALA A 425 -10.17 -1.08 -0.29
N VAL A 426 -9.03 -1.76 -0.21
CA VAL A 426 -8.52 -2.71 -1.20
C VAL A 426 -8.01 -3.94 -0.44
N GLY A 427 -8.28 -5.14 -0.96
CA GLY A 427 -7.89 -6.40 -0.31
C GLY A 427 -8.80 -6.75 0.86
N GLY A 428 -8.22 -7.28 1.94
CA GLY A 428 -8.97 -7.82 3.08
C GLY A 428 -9.59 -9.18 2.79
N GLN A 429 -10.43 -9.65 3.71
CA GLN A 429 -10.98 -11.00 3.66
C GLN A 429 -12.43 -11.04 4.14
N ASP A 430 -13.18 -12.05 3.68
CA ASP A 430 -14.55 -12.25 4.13
C ASP A 430 -14.62 -12.77 5.57
N LEU A 431 -15.50 -12.17 6.35
CA LEU A 431 -15.85 -12.57 7.71
C LEU A 431 -17.34 -12.88 7.78
N TYR A 432 -17.70 -14.06 8.26
CA TYR A 432 -19.07 -14.52 8.39
C TYR A 432 -19.50 -14.41 9.84
N VAL A 433 -20.37 -13.44 10.15
CA VAL A 433 -20.82 -13.15 11.52
C VAL A 433 -22.17 -13.81 11.75
N ARG A 434 -22.29 -14.63 12.79
CA ARG A 434 -23.52 -15.35 13.11
C ARG A 434 -24.63 -14.36 13.47
N LEU A 435 -25.84 -14.57 12.99
CA LEU A 435 -27.04 -13.79 13.30
C LEU A 435 -28.24 -14.71 13.50
N ASN A 436 -29.24 -14.23 14.22
CA ASN A 436 -30.54 -14.87 14.28
C ASN A 436 -31.20 -14.82 12.87
N ALA A 437 -31.95 -15.85 12.50
CA ALA A 437 -32.69 -15.90 11.24
C ALA A 437 -33.54 -14.65 10.96
N ALA A 438 -34.18 -14.09 11.98
CA ALA A 438 -35.00 -12.89 11.85
C ALA A 438 -34.23 -11.65 11.36
N ASP A 439 -32.94 -11.56 11.69
CA ASP A 439 -32.09 -10.44 11.28
C ASP A 439 -31.47 -10.65 9.88
N LEU A 440 -31.49 -11.90 9.37
CA LEU A 440 -30.99 -12.26 8.04
C LEU A 440 -31.96 -11.91 6.92
N ASP A 441 -33.28 -11.93 7.16
CA ASP A 441 -34.27 -11.62 6.13
C ASP A 441 -34.15 -10.18 5.60
N PHE A 442 -33.66 -9.26 6.42
CA PHE A 442 -33.31 -7.91 5.98
C PHE A 442 -32.18 -7.92 4.92
N SER A 443 -31.30 -8.92 4.88
CA SER A 443 -30.20 -9.04 3.91
C SER A 443 -30.67 -9.34 2.48
N SER A 444 -31.90 -9.83 2.30
CA SER A 444 -32.49 -10.09 0.98
C SER A 444 -32.97 -8.82 0.25
N GLY A 445 -32.77 -7.65 0.87
CA GLY A 445 -33.10 -6.33 0.33
C GLY A 445 -32.02 -5.69 -0.54
N GLU A 446 -31.04 -6.43 -1.07
CA GLU A 446 -30.47 -6.03 -2.35
C GLU A 446 -31.62 -6.09 -3.35
N LYS A 447 -31.95 -4.95 -3.97
CA LYS A 447 -32.94 -4.88 -5.06
C LYS A 447 -32.55 -5.91 -6.12
N ARG A 448 -33.10 -7.11 -6.00
CA ARG A 448 -33.19 -8.07 -7.09
C ARG A 448 -34.06 -7.36 -8.10
N ASP A 449 -33.40 -6.72 -9.05
CA ASP A 449 -34.04 -5.94 -10.09
C ASP A 449 -35.00 -6.88 -10.85
N ARG A 450 -36.24 -6.90 -10.37
CA ARG A 450 -37.35 -7.68 -10.91
C ARG A 450 -37.89 -7.02 -12.18
N THR A 451 -37.07 -6.16 -12.79
CA THR A 451 -37.32 -5.44 -14.03
C THR A 451 -36.63 -6.11 -15.22
N GLY A 452 -35.76 -7.12 -15.00
CA GLY A 452 -35.13 -7.89 -16.09
C GLY A 452 -36.03 -8.94 -16.77
N LYS A 453 -37.09 -9.43 -16.11
CA LYS A 453 -38.01 -10.43 -16.71
C LYS A 453 -39.20 -9.83 -17.47
N ILE A 454 -39.57 -8.59 -17.19
CA ILE A 454 -40.68 -7.91 -17.89
C ILE A 454 -40.22 -7.27 -19.21
N ILE A 455 -38.94 -6.85 -19.27
CA ILE A 455 -38.33 -6.27 -20.49
C ILE A 455 -38.05 -7.35 -21.57
N SER A 456 -37.83 -8.61 -21.18
CA SER A 456 -37.59 -9.70 -22.15
C SER A 456 -38.83 -10.05 -22.97
N TRP A 457 -40.04 -10.04 -22.38
CA TRP A 457 -41.28 -10.32 -23.11
C TRP A 457 -41.73 -9.15 -23.98
N SER A 458 -41.47 -7.92 -23.57
CA SER A 458 -41.81 -6.73 -24.35
C SER A 458 -40.92 -6.57 -25.59
N ILE A 459 -39.61 -6.85 -25.48
CA ILE A 459 -38.71 -6.84 -26.65
C ILE A 459 -39.07 -7.94 -27.65
N GLY A 460 -39.43 -9.14 -27.18
CA GLY A 460 -39.85 -10.25 -28.05
C GLY A 460 -41.12 -9.94 -28.85
N VAL A 461 -42.12 -9.32 -28.21
CA VAL A 461 -43.39 -8.93 -28.86
C VAL A 461 -43.17 -7.77 -29.83
N SER A 462 -42.35 -6.77 -29.47
CA SER A 462 -42.01 -5.66 -30.37
C SER A 462 -41.23 -6.12 -31.60
N ILE A 463 -40.28 -7.05 -31.46
CA ILE A 463 -39.52 -7.59 -32.60
C ILE A 463 -40.44 -8.44 -33.51
N MET A 464 -41.34 -9.24 -32.94
CA MET A 464 -42.31 -10.01 -33.74
C MET A 464 -43.31 -9.11 -34.49
N LEU A 465 -43.78 -8.03 -33.86
CA LEU A 465 -44.64 -7.04 -34.52
C LEU A 465 -43.88 -6.33 -35.65
N ILE A 466 -42.64 -5.91 -35.43
CA ILE A 466 -41.81 -5.26 -36.46
C ILE A 466 -41.54 -6.23 -37.62
N LEU A 467 -41.21 -7.50 -37.37
CA LEU A 467 -41.01 -8.50 -38.41
C LEU A 467 -42.30 -8.77 -39.20
N SER A 468 -43.46 -8.83 -38.53
CA SER A 468 -44.75 -8.98 -39.20
C SER A 468 -45.10 -7.80 -40.12
N VAL A 469 -44.76 -6.57 -39.70
CA VAL A 469 -44.94 -5.35 -40.50
C VAL A 469 -43.95 -5.30 -41.67
N ILE A 470 -42.71 -5.75 -41.48
CA ILE A 470 -41.72 -5.84 -42.57
C ILE A 470 -42.17 -6.86 -43.63
N VAL A 471 -42.62 -8.04 -43.21
CA VAL A 471 -43.16 -9.07 -44.12
C VAL A 471 -44.42 -8.55 -44.83
N PHE A 472 -45.33 -7.89 -44.12
CA PHE A 472 -46.52 -7.27 -44.71
C PHE A 472 -46.15 -6.17 -45.71
N CYS A 473 -45.18 -5.31 -45.40
CA CYS A 473 -44.67 -4.29 -46.31
C CYS A 473 -43.98 -4.89 -47.53
N PHE A 474 -43.23 -5.99 -47.39
CA PHE A 474 -42.63 -6.71 -48.51
C PHE A 474 -43.70 -7.36 -49.40
N TRP A 475 -44.75 -7.91 -48.80
CA TRP A 475 -45.90 -8.49 -49.50
C TRP A 475 -46.69 -7.41 -50.25
N ARG A 476 -46.95 -6.26 -49.61
CA ARG A 476 -47.62 -5.10 -50.24
C ARG A 476 -46.77 -4.43 -51.33
N ARG A 477 -45.44 -4.39 -51.17
CA ARG A 477 -44.51 -3.88 -52.20
C ARG A 477 -44.46 -4.81 -53.42
N ARG A 478 -44.56 -6.14 -53.23
CA ARG A 478 -44.76 -7.08 -54.34
C ARG A 478 -46.13 -6.91 -55.01
N GLN A 479 -47.17 -6.57 -54.26
CA GLN A 479 -48.51 -6.35 -54.81
C GLN A 479 -48.66 -5.02 -55.57
N LYS A 480 -47.81 -4.02 -55.27
CA LYS A 480 -47.82 -2.67 -55.88
C LYS A 480 -46.82 -2.47 -57.02
N GLN A 481 -46.09 -3.51 -57.44
CA GLN A 481 -45.37 -3.54 -58.73
C GLN A 481 -46.19 -4.15 -59.87
N ALA A 482 -47.43 -4.58 -59.60
CA ALA A 482 -48.46 -4.78 -60.62
C ALA A 482 -49.48 -3.65 -60.48
N LYS A 483 -49.63 -2.84 -61.53
CA LYS A 483 -50.50 -1.64 -61.64
C LYS A 483 -49.87 -0.32 -61.19
N ALA A 484 -48.94 0.16 -62.02
CA ALA A 484 -48.92 1.57 -62.36
C ALA A 484 -50.11 1.82 -63.31
N ASP A 485 -50.95 2.83 -63.01
CA ASP A 485 -51.55 3.73 -64.00
C ASP A 485 -52.46 4.79 -63.32
N ALA A 486 -52.28 6.02 -63.80
CA ALA A 486 -53.17 7.19 -63.76
C ALA A 486 -53.39 7.99 -62.45
N ALA A 487 -52.87 9.22 -62.46
CA ALA A 487 -53.43 10.40 -61.79
C ALA A 487 -54.53 11.03 -62.69
N PRO A 488 -55.45 11.93 -62.23
CA PRO A 488 -55.08 13.35 -61.97
C PRO A 488 -55.89 14.17 -60.90
N ILE A 489 -55.20 15.22 -60.39
CA ILE A 489 -55.56 16.65 -60.13
C ILE A 489 -56.69 17.06 -59.14
N GLY A 490 -56.35 17.97 -58.20
CA GLY A 490 -57.30 18.84 -57.47
C GLY A 490 -56.76 19.69 -56.29
N ASN A 491 -55.88 20.67 -56.58
CA ASN A 491 -55.56 21.96 -55.92
C ASN A 491 -55.79 22.27 -54.40
N GLN A 492 -54.69 22.74 -53.76
CA GLN A 492 -54.43 24.13 -53.27
C GLN A 492 -53.97 24.34 -51.79
N VAL A 493 -52.81 25.03 -51.66
CA VAL A 493 -52.36 25.99 -50.59
C VAL A 493 -51.83 25.38 -49.27
N LEU A 494 -50.78 25.82 -48.57
CA LEU A 494 -49.53 26.59 -48.75
C LEU A 494 -48.81 26.56 -47.37
N MET A 495 -47.48 26.36 -47.36
CA MET A 495 -46.47 26.68 -46.31
C MET A 495 -46.36 25.85 -45.01
N ASN A 496 -45.35 24.98 -45.04
CA ASN A 496 -44.13 24.90 -44.22
C ASN A 496 -44.14 24.68 -42.69
N GLU A 497 -43.38 23.63 -42.36
CA GLU A 497 -42.52 23.38 -41.19
C GLU A 497 -43.14 23.33 -39.80
N VAL A 498 -43.64 22.14 -39.47
CA VAL A 498 -43.60 21.62 -38.10
C VAL A 498 -42.43 20.65 -38.00
N VAL A 499 -41.34 21.12 -37.38
CA VAL A 499 -40.24 20.29 -36.91
C VAL A 499 -40.78 19.36 -35.81
N LEU A 500 -40.83 18.07 -36.10
CA LEU A 500 -41.04 17.03 -35.10
C LEU A 500 -39.85 17.04 -34.11
N PRO A 501 -40.09 16.92 -32.78
CA PRO A 501 -39.01 16.95 -31.81
C PRO A 501 -38.14 15.70 -31.97
N ARG A 502 -36.85 15.92 -32.26
CA ARG A 502 -35.82 14.89 -32.27
C ARG A 502 -35.66 14.38 -30.83
N LYS A 503 -36.13 13.16 -30.60
CA LYS A 503 -36.02 12.40 -29.36
C LYS A 503 -34.56 12.33 -28.89
N ARG A 504 -34.18 13.17 -27.91
CA ARG A 504 -32.90 13.03 -27.17
C ARG A 504 -32.96 11.74 -26.35
N ARG A 505 -31.90 10.94 -26.41
CA ARG A 505 -31.72 9.78 -25.53
C ARG A 505 -31.22 10.32 -24.20
N PHE A 506 -32.01 10.13 -23.15
CA PHE A 506 -31.69 10.54 -21.77
C PHE A 506 -30.48 9.76 -21.26
N PHE A 507 -29.46 10.47 -20.77
CA PHE A 507 -28.35 9.91 -19.99
C PHE A 507 -28.62 10.11 -18.49
N SER A 508 -28.24 9.11 -17.70
CA SER A 508 -28.49 8.95 -16.25
C SER A 508 -27.94 10.06 -15.31
N GLY A 509 -27.45 11.18 -15.83
CA GLY A 509 -26.83 12.26 -15.05
C GLY A 509 -27.57 13.60 -15.07
N GLU A 510 -28.58 13.79 -15.93
CA GLU A 510 -29.35 15.04 -15.99
C GLU A 510 -30.30 15.19 -14.78
N ASP A 511 -30.89 14.10 -14.29
CA ASP A 511 -31.84 14.08 -13.15
C ASP A 511 -31.21 14.59 -11.82
N GLU A 512 -29.89 14.50 -11.66
CA GLU A 512 -29.19 15.01 -10.47
C GLU A 512 -28.74 16.48 -10.60
N VAL A 513 -28.60 16.98 -11.83
CA VAL A 513 -28.18 18.36 -12.11
C VAL A 513 -29.40 19.30 -12.15
N GLU A 514 -30.58 18.82 -12.57
CA GLU A 514 -31.85 19.57 -12.49
C GLU A 514 -32.26 19.92 -11.05
N ASN A 515 -31.73 19.22 -10.04
CA ASN A 515 -31.96 19.52 -8.61
C ASN A 515 -31.09 20.67 -8.06
N LEU A 516 -30.22 21.27 -8.88
CA LEU A 516 -29.37 22.40 -8.53
C LEU A 516 -29.81 23.61 -9.36
N GLU A 517 -29.96 24.80 -8.76
CA GLU A 517 -30.34 26.06 -9.43
C GLU A 517 -29.22 26.60 -10.35
N LEU A 518 -28.56 25.75 -11.14
CA LEU A 518 -27.46 26.12 -12.02
C LEU A 518 -27.92 26.18 -13.49
N PRO A 519 -27.69 27.29 -14.23
CA PRO A 519 -28.06 27.40 -15.63
C PRO A 519 -27.34 26.36 -16.52
N LEU A 520 -28.10 25.65 -17.37
CA LEU A 520 -27.56 24.79 -18.42
C LEU A 520 -27.39 25.59 -19.71
N MET A 521 -26.16 25.65 -20.23
CA MET A 521 -25.87 26.30 -21.52
C MET A 521 -25.88 25.28 -22.67
N GLU A 522 -26.42 25.69 -23.81
CA GLU A 522 -26.43 24.85 -25.02
C GLU A 522 -25.00 24.68 -25.56
N PHE A 523 -24.66 23.45 -25.95
CA PHE A 523 -23.32 23.11 -26.43
C PHE A 523 -22.88 23.99 -27.60
N GLU A 524 -23.79 24.28 -28.54
CA GLU A 524 -23.51 25.14 -29.70
C GLU A 524 -23.12 26.57 -29.28
N THR A 525 -23.73 27.08 -28.22
CA THR A 525 -23.39 28.39 -27.65
C THR A 525 -21.96 28.39 -27.10
N VAL A 526 -21.56 27.32 -26.40
CA VAL A 526 -20.21 27.19 -25.83
C VAL A 526 -19.15 27.02 -26.93
N VAL A 527 -19.45 26.21 -27.95
CA VAL A 527 -18.59 26.01 -29.13
C VAL A 527 -18.37 27.33 -29.85
N THR A 528 -19.45 28.09 -30.09
CA THR A 528 -19.37 29.40 -30.75
C THR A 528 -18.59 30.39 -29.91
N ALA A 529 -18.87 30.47 -28.61
CA ALA A 529 -18.22 31.40 -27.69
C ALA A 529 -16.70 31.19 -27.57
N THR A 530 -16.23 29.95 -27.78
CA THR A 530 -14.80 29.58 -27.71
C THR A 530 -14.12 29.52 -29.08
N GLU A 531 -14.82 29.90 -30.15
CA GLU A 531 -14.37 29.76 -31.54
C GLU A 531 -13.95 28.32 -31.85
N HIS A 532 -14.84 27.37 -31.59
CA HIS A 532 -14.61 25.93 -31.74
C HIS A 532 -13.46 25.39 -30.89
N PHE A 533 -13.33 25.88 -29.64
CA PHE A 533 -12.22 25.52 -28.74
C PHE A 533 -10.84 25.77 -29.36
N SER A 534 -10.69 26.92 -30.03
CA SER A 534 -9.46 27.33 -30.68
C SER A 534 -8.27 27.36 -29.71
N ASP A 535 -7.11 26.86 -30.13
CA ASP A 535 -5.87 26.92 -29.34
C ASP A 535 -5.43 28.36 -29.05
N PHE A 536 -5.83 29.34 -29.88
CA PHE A 536 -5.57 30.76 -29.62
C PHE A 536 -6.31 31.30 -28.39
N ASN A 537 -7.43 30.65 -28.02
CA ASN A 537 -8.23 31.02 -26.86
C ASN A 537 -7.88 30.19 -25.62
N LYS A 538 -6.82 29.38 -25.65
CA LYS A 538 -6.45 28.53 -24.53
C LYS A 538 -5.78 29.32 -23.40
N VAL A 539 -6.35 29.24 -22.21
CA VAL A 539 -5.88 29.93 -21.00
C VAL A 539 -4.98 29.03 -20.15
N GLY A 540 -5.25 27.73 -20.12
CA GLY A 540 -4.46 26.77 -19.33
C GLY A 540 -4.81 25.31 -19.58
N LYS A 541 -3.90 24.39 -19.23
CA LYS A 541 -4.12 22.94 -19.31
C LYS A 541 -3.48 22.24 -18.10
N GLY A 542 -4.25 21.38 -17.43
CA GLY A 542 -3.79 20.57 -16.31
C GLY A 542 -4.33 19.15 -16.35
N GLY A 543 -4.16 18.39 -15.26
CA GLY A 543 -4.66 17.01 -15.14
C GLY A 543 -6.19 16.90 -15.19
N PHE A 544 -6.89 18.01 -14.96
CA PHE A 544 -8.35 18.09 -14.86
C PHE A 544 -9.00 18.70 -16.12
N GLY A 545 -8.28 18.77 -17.25
CA GLY A 545 -8.80 19.29 -18.52
C GLY A 545 -8.15 20.58 -19.00
N VAL A 546 -8.79 21.21 -19.98
CA VAL A 546 -8.30 22.41 -20.67
C VAL A 546 -9.28 23.57 -20.44
N VAL A 547 -8.74 24.76 -20.18
CA VAL A 547 -9.52 25.99 -19.99
C VAL A 547 -9.33 26.90 -21.20
N TYR A 548 -10.44 27.35 -21.77
CA TYR A 548 -10.51 28.29 -22.89
C TYR A 548 -11.17 29.59 -22.45
N LYS A 549 -10.70 30.72 -22.98
CA LYS A 549 -11.39 32.00 -22.94
C LYS A 549 -12.51 31.96 -23.98
N GLY A 550 -13.70 32.41 -23.62
CA GLY A 550 -14.81 32.56 -24.55
C GLY A 550 -15.49 33.90 -24.40
N ARG A 551 -16.25 34.30 -25.42
CA ARG A 551 -17.12 35.47 -25.40
C ARG A 551 -18.53 35.08 -25.82
N LEU A 552 -19.50 35.30 -24.92
CA LEU A 552 -20.91 35.07 -25.21
C LEU A 552 -21.46 36.15 -26.17
N VAL A 553 -22.63 35.90 -26.76
CA VAL A 553 -23.26 36.78 -27.76
C VAL A 553 -23.63 38.15 -27.17
N ASP A 554 -23.87 38.21 -25.87
CA ASP A 554 -24.13 39.44 -25.11
C ASP A 554 -22.85 40.23 -24.76
N GLY A 555 -21.67 39.72 -25.15
CA GLY A 555 -20.37 40.34 -24.93
C GLY A 555 -19.66 39.89 -23.66
N GLN A 556 -20.30 39.09 -22.80
CA GLN A 556 -19.72 38.61 -21.55
C GLN A 556 -18.52 37.68 -21.80
N GLU A 557 -17.39 37.96 -21.15
CA GLU A 557 -16.21 37.08 -21.17
C GLU A 557 -16.35 35.94 -20.15
N ILE A 558 -16.07 34.72 -20.59
CA ILE A 558 -16.21 33.50 -19.80
C ILE A 558 -14.94 32.64 -19.86
N ALA A 559 -14.72 31.83 -18.83
CA ALA A 559 -13.72 30.79 -18.81
C ALA A 559 -14.40 29.41 -18.92
N VAL A 560 -14.10 28.67 -19.98
CA VAL A 560 -14.72 27.40 -20.33
C VAL A 560 -13.75 26.27 -20.05
N LYS A 561 -14.01 25.49 -18.99
CA LYS A 561 -13.21 24.32 -18.61
C LYS A 561 -13.84 23.07 -19.21
N ARG A 562 -13.19 22.50 -20.22
CA ARG A 562 -13.58 21.24 -20.86
C ARG A 562 -12.80 20.09 -20.21
N LEU A 563 -13.53 19.17 -19.58
CA LEU A 563 -12.94 18.02 -18.89
C LEU A 563 -12.51 16.95 -19.91
N SER A 564 -11.45 16.21 -19.63
CA SER A 564 -10.95 15.16 -20.54
C SER A 564 -11.76 13.86 -20.44
N GLU A 565 -12.03 13.20 -21.57
CA GLU A 565 -12.77 11.93 -21.64
C GLU A 565 -12.09 10.73 -20.95
N MET A 566 -10.80 10.82 -20.62
CA MET A 566 -10.02 9.72 -20.03
C MET A 566 -10.22 9.63 -18.51
N SER A 567 -11.35 9.11 -18.04
CA SER A 567 -11.51 8.30 -16.81
C SER A 567 -12.95 8.31 -16.28
N THR A 568 -13.31 7.27 -15.52
CA THR A 568 -14.50 7.26 -14.63
C THR A 568 -14.46 8.39 -13.58
N GLN A 569 -13.27 8.85 -13.22
CA GLN A 569 -12.98 9.91 -12.25
C GLN A 569 -13.48 11.30 -12.71
N GLY A 570 -13.47 11.61 -14.01
CA GLY A 570 -13.93 12.90 -14.53
C GLY A 570 -15.45 13.16 -14.35
N THR A 571 -16.26 12.12 -14.12
CA THR A 571 -17.69 12.27 -13.78
C THR A 571 -17.87 12.68 -12.32
N ASP A 572 -17.15 12.02 -11.41
CA ASP A 572 -17.24 12.31 -9.98
C ASP A 572 -16.64 13.68 -9.65
N GLU A 573 -15.57 14.09 -10.35
CA GLU A 573 -14.99 15.42 -10.25
C GLU A 573 -15.94 16.50 -10.78
N PHE A 574 -16.58 16.29 -11.94
CA PHE A 574 -17.61 17.19 -12.45
C PHE A 574 -18.77 17.33 -11.45
N MET A 575 -19.28 16.21 -10.91
CA MET A 575 -20.39 16.23 -9.96
C MET A 575 -19.99 16.86 -8.62
N ASN A 576 -18.75 16.66 -8.16
CA ASN A 576 -18.24 17.33 -6.96
C ASN A 576 -18.11 18.84 -7.17
N GLU A 577 -17.55 19.28 -8.29
CA GLU A 577 -17.36 20.70 -8.61
C GLU A 577 -18.72 21.41 -8.77
N VAL A 578 -19.69 20.78 -9.46
CA VAL A 578 -21.06 21.29 -9.59
C VAL A 578 -21.79 21.32 -8.23
N ARG A 579 -21.71 20.26 -7.40
CA ARG A 579 -22.40 20.20 -6.09
C ARG A 579 -21.82 21.15 -5.04
N LEU A 580 -20.49 21.34 -5.05
CA LEU A 580 -19.80 22.18 -4.07
C LEU A 580 -19.90 23.67 -4.44
N ILE A 581 -19.63 24.03 -5.70
CA ILE A 581 -19.57 25.45 -6.10
C ILE A 581 -20.97 26.04 -6.28
N ALA A 582 -22.00 25.26 -6.67
CA ALA A 582 -23.38 25.74 -6.67
C ALA A 582 -23.88 26.16 -5.26
N LYS A 583 -23.25 25.65 -4.19
CA LYS A 583 -23.59 26.00 -2.79
C LYS A 583 -22.64 27.03 -2.16
N LEU A 584 -21.53 27.39 -2.84
CA LEU A 584 -20.47 28.24 -2.31
C LEU A 584 -20.35 29.51 -3.15
N GLN A 585 -21.19 30.50 -2.88
CA GLN A 585 -21.02 31.86 -3.40
C GLN A 585 -20.22 32.68 -2.37
N HIS A 586 -18.95 32.97 -2.67
CA HIS A 586 -18.08 33.78 -1.83
C HIS A 586 -17.26 34.75 -2.67
N ASN A 587 -17.04 35.98 -2.19
CA ASN A 587 -16.36 37.05 -2.94
C ASN A 587 -14.93 36.72 -3.39
N ASN A 588 -14.29 35.72 -2.76
CA ASN A 588 -12.92 35.30 -3.06
C ASN A 588 -12.84 33.95 -3.82
N LEU A 589 -13.96 33.45 -4.35
CA LEU A 589 -14.00 32.25 -5.18
C LEU A 589 -14.54 32.60 -6.56
N VAL A 590 -13.95 32.01 -7.60
CA VAL A 590 -14.40 32.22 -8.99
C VAL A 590 -15.81 31.67 -9.14
N ARG A 591 -16.74 32.51 -9.61
CA ARG A 591 -18.15 32.13 -9.71
C ARG A 591 -18.40 31.21 -10.90
N LEU A 592 -19.09 30.10 -10.64
CA LEU A 592 -19.63 29.22 -11.67
C LEU A 592 -20.91 29.85 -12.25
N LEU A 593 -20.93 30.07 -13.56
CA LEU A 593 -22.05 30.67 -14.30
C LEU A 593 -23.03 29.62 -14.82
N GLY A 594 -22.54 28.42 -15.12
CA GLY A 594 -23.33 27.34 -15.68
C GLY A 594 -22.51 26.11 -16.01
N CYS A 595 -23.20 25.08 -16.50
CA CYS A 595 -22.54 23.89 -17.04
C CYS A 595 -23.18 23.46 -18.37
N CYS A 596 -22.46 22.64 -19.14
CA CYS A 596 -22.95 22.02 -20.35
C CYS A 596 -22.60 20.54 -20.34
N ILE A 597 -23.61 19.70 -20.61
CA ILE A 597 -23.49 18.24 -20.72
C ILE A 597 -24.08 17.85 -22.07
N TYR A 598 -23.26 17.34 -22.99
CA TYR A 598 -23.72 16.98 -24.34
C TYR A 598 -22.92 15.81 -24.92
N GLU A 599 -23.59 14.71 -25.27
CA GLU A 599 -22.99 13.53 -25.92
C GLU A 599 -21.66 13.02 -25.30
N GLY A 600 -21.49 13.14 -23.97
CA GLY A 600 -20.27 12.71 -23.25
C GLY A 600 -19.34 13.86 -22.87
N GLU A 601 -19.53 15.04 -23.45
CA GLU A 601 -18.85 16.28 -23.06
C GLU A 601 -19.35 16.77 -21.71
N LYS A 602 -18.41 17.14 -20.83
CA LYS A 602 -18.68 17.77 -19.54
C LYS A 602 -17.90 19.06 -19.44
N ILE A 603 -18.62 20.17 -19.39
CA ILE A 603 -18.04 21.51 -19.48
C ILE A 603 -18.57 22.37 -18.35
N LEU A 604 -17.66 23.09 -17.69
CA LEU A 604 -17.95 24.08 -16.67
C LEU A 604 -17.69 25.49 -17.21
N ILE A 605 -18.62 26.41 -17.00
CA ILE A 605 -18.52 27.80 -17.43
C ILE A 605 -18.37 28.70 -16.21
N TYR A 606 -17.24 29.39 -16.13
CA TYR A 606 -16.89 30.34 -15.07
C TYR A 606 -16.88 31.77 -15.60
N GLU A 607 -16.94 32.75 -14.68
CA GLU A 607 -16.55 34.12 -15.03
C GLU A 607 -15.06 34.19 -15.36
N TYR A 608 -14.71 34.99 -16.37
CA TYR A 608 -13.31 35.21 -16.74
C TYR A 608 -12.65 36.22 -15.81
N LEU A 609 -11.43 35.92 -15.36
CA LEU A 609 -10.60 36.82 -14.54
C LEU A 609 -9.37 37.27 -15.32
N GLU A 610 -9.13 38.57 -15.41
CA GLU A 610 -8.09 39.16 -16.26
C GLU A 610 -6.67 39.01 -15.69
N ASN A 611 -6.51 38.75 -14.38
CA ASN A 611 -5.22 38.82 -13.68
C ASN A 611 -4.41 37.51 -13.63
N LEU A 612 -4.56 36.61 -14.62
CA LEU A 612 -3.85 35.31 -14.66
C LEU A 612 -4.06 34.47 -13.38
N SER A 613 -3.40 33.31 -13.28
CA SER A 613 -3.58 32.42 -12.14
C SER A 613 -2.89 32.95 -10.87
N LEU A 614 -3.39 32.56 -9.70
CA LEU A 614 -2.73 32.87 -8.42
C LEU A 614 -1.29 32.33 -8.38
N ASP A 615 -1.05 31.18 -9.00
CA ASP A 615 0.28 30.57 -9.16
C ASP A 615 1.23 31.52 -9.92
N SER A 616 0.76 32.13 -11.01
CA SER A 616 1.52 33.13 -11.76
C SER A 616 1.82 34.39 -10.95
N HIS A 617 0.93 34.79 -10.04
CA HIS A 617 1.17 35.92 -9.13
C HIS A 617 2.10 35.59 -7.97
N LEU A 618 2.10 34.35 -7.49
CA LEU A 618 2.93 33.89 -6.36
C LEU A 618 4.34 33.48 -6.79
N PHE A 619 4.50 32.95 -8.01
CA PHE A 619 5.74 32.31 -8.46
C PHE A 619 6.34 32.91 -9.75
N GLY A 620 5.64 33.84 -10.42
CA GLY A 620 6.14 34.58 -11.60
C GLY A 620 5.77 33.93 -12.93
#